data_AF-A0A3D8PAI7-F1
#
_entry.id   AF-A0A3D8PAI7-F1
#
_cell.length_a   1.000
_cell.length_b   1.000
_cell.length_c   1.000
_cell.angle_alpha   90.00
_cell.angle_beta   90.00
_cell.angle_gamma   90.00
#
_symmetry.space_group_name_H-M   'P 1'
#
loop_
_entity.id
_entity.type
_entity.pdbx_description
1 polymer ?
#
loop_
_entity_poly.entity_id
_entity_poly.type
_entity_poly.pdbx_seq_one_letter_code
_entity_poly.pdbx_strand_id
1 'polypeptide(L)'
;ADSRARARLAGQDAAAARQERTLEVAALDRLLPDDSPDALHGFLARTPSLLVAVQAELLLDMADQPNLPGTVGEYPNWQARLPVAAGDFPALPLVARTASIMRDNDR
;
A
#
# COMPACT_ATOMS: atom_id res chain seq x y z
N ALA A 1 -4.34 10.68 7.62
CA ALA A 1 -5.53 10.69 8.50
C ALA A 1 -5.62 9.41 9.36
N ASP A 2 -5.25 8.26 8.79
CA ASP A 2 -5.37 6.93 9.39
C ASP A 2 -4.56 6.67 10.68
N SER A 3 -3.33 7.16 10.77
CA SER A 3 -2.48 6.96 11.96
C SER A 3 -3.07 7.54 13.26
N ARG A 4 -3.88 8.61 13.15
CA ARG A 4 -4.59 9.20 14.30
C ARG A 4 -5.83 8.39 14.72
N ALA A 5 -6.40 7.61 13.80
CA ALA A 5 -7.50 6.69 14.09
C ALA A 5 -6.95 5.43 14.78
N ARG A 6 -5.91 4.81 14.22
CA ARG A 6 -5.18 3.68 14.83
C ARG A 6 -4.70 4.00 16.26
N ALA A 7 -4.04 5.15 16.44
CA ALA A 7 -3.53 5.58 17.74
C ALA A 7 -4.60 5.78 18.82
N ARG A 8 -5.83 6.15 18.44
CA ARG A 8 -6.94 6.34 19.38
C ARG A 8 -7.55 5.02 19.86
N LEU A 9 -7.41 3.94 19.08
CA LEU A 9 -8.08 2.67 19.31
C LEU A 9 -7.17 1.61 19.93
N ALA A 10 -5.86 1.68 19.66
CA ALA A 10 -4.92 0.60 20.02
C ALA A 10 -4.44 0.61 21.48
N GLY A 11 -4.73 1.64 22.29
CA GLY A 11 -4.21 1.74 23.67
C GLY A 11 -2.67 1.79 23.78
N GLN A 12 -1.97 1.94 22.66
CA GLN A 12 -0.51 2.07 22.56
C GLN A 12 -0.10 3.53 22.72
N ASP A 13 1.14 3.79 23.18
CA ASP A 13 1.71 5.14 23.16
C ASP A 13 1.80 5.63 21.71
N ALA A 14 0.83 6.46 21.35
CA ALA A 14 0.67 7.02 20.03
C ALA A 14 1.92 7.79 19.57
N ALA A 15 2.70 8.35 20.48
CA ALA A 15 3.93 9.06 20.14
C ALA A 15 5.04 8.07 19.75
N ALA A 16 5.25 7.01 20.54
CA ALA A 16 6.22 5.97 20.24
C ALA A 16 5.90 5.26 18.92
N ALA A 17 4.64 4.87 18.68
CA ALA A 17 4.24 4.23 17.42
C ALA A 17 4.42 5.15 16.20
N ARG A 18 4.17 6.46 16.35
CA ARG A 18 4.46 7.45 15.28
C ARG A 18 5.95 7.61 15.03
N GLN A 19 6.76 7.61 16.09
CA GLN A 19 8.21 7.69 15.99
C GLN A 19 8.75 6.48 15.21
N GLU A 20 8.36 5.27 15.59
CA GLU A 20 8.73 4.03 14.91
C GLU A 20 8.34 4.06 13.43
N ARG A 21 7.07 4.40 13.14
CA ARG A 21 6.61 4.51 11.75
C ARG A 21 7.39 5.53 10.93
N THR A 22 7.77 6.66 11.53
CA THR A 22 8.58 7.69 10.86
C THR A 22 9.97 7.14 10.51
N LEU A 23 10.58 6.35 11.40
CA LEU A 23 11.87 5.73 11.15
C LEU A 23 11.80 4.66 10.06
N GLU A 24 10.75 3.84 10.04
CA GLU A 24 10.50 2.85 8.99
C GLU A 24 10.33 3.49 7.60
N VAL A 25 9.51 4.53 7.51
CA VAL A 25 9.29 5.26 6.25
C VAL A 25 10.60 5.86 5.76
N ALA A 26 11.33 6.57 6.62
CA ALA A 26 12.63 7.14 6.26
C ALA A 26 13.67 6.07 5.88
N ALA A 27 13.59 4.86 6.44
CA ALA A 27 14.44 3.75 6.02
C ALA A 27 14.08 3.25 4.62
N LEU A 28 12.79 3.11 4.30
CA LEU A 28 12.33 2.73 2.98
C LEU A 28 12.67 3.79 1.93
N ASP A 29 12.47 5.07 2.22
CA ASP A 29 12.76 6.18 1.31
C ASP A 29 14.24 6.20 0.88
N ARG A 30 15.16 5.75 1.75
CA ARG A 30 16.58 5.62 1.42
C ARG A 30 16.91 4.46 0.48
N LEU A 31 16.02 3.47 0.37
CA LEU A 31 16.19 2.32 -0.52
C LEU A 31 15.61 2.57 -1.92
N LEU A 32 14.67 3.51 -2.03
CA LEU A 32 13.99 3.83 -3.27
C LEU A 32 14.70 5.00 -3.99
N PRO A 33 14.74 5.00 -5.33
CA PRO A 33 15.28 6.14 -6.09
C PRO A 33 14.40 7.40 -5.97
N ASP A 34 13.10 7.24 -5.74
CA ASP A 34 12.10 8.30 -5.53
C ASP A 34 10.86 7.72 -4.83
N ASP A 35 9.84 8.56 -4.58
CA ASP A 35 8.59 8.20 -3.91
C ASP A 35 7.50 7.70 -4.87
N SER A 36 7.84 7.42 -6.13
CA SER A 36 6.85 6.94 -7.11
C SER A 36 6.42 5.48 -6.84
N PRO A 37 5.19 5.11 -7.21
CA PRO A 37 4.76 3.71 -7.21
C PRO A 37 5.68 2.81 -8.04
N ASP A 38 6.24 3.32 -9.14
CA ASP A 38 7.10 2.54 -10.03
C ASP A 38 8.43 2.20 -9.35
N ALA A 39 9.02 3.13 -8.58
CA ALA A 39 10.19 2.88 -7.76
C ALA A 39 9.95 1.79 -6.70
N LEU A 40 8.80 1.85 -6.01
CA LEU A 40 8.39 0.83 -5.03
C LEU A 40 8.21 -0.55 -5.68
N HIS A 41 7.45 -0.62 -6.78
CA HIS A 41 7.22 -1.88 -7.51
C HIS A 41 8.54 -2.46 -8.04
N GLY A 42 9.44 -1.62 -8.57
CA GLY A 42 10.74 -2.04 -9.04
C GLY A 42 11.63 -2.58 -7.92
N PHE A 43 11.60 -1.96 -6.74
CA PHE A 43 12.29 -2.49 -5.56
C PHE A 43 11.75 -3.86 -5.17
N LEU A 44 10.43 -4.02 -5.07
CA LEU A 44 9.78 -5.30 -4.73
C LEU A 44 10.12 -6.40 -5.74
N ALA A 45 10.10 -6.07 -7.04
CA ALA A 45 10.36 -7.02 -8.11
C ALA A 45 11.80 -7.58 -8.09
N ARG A 46 12.76 -6.82 -7.54
CA ARG A 46 14.17 -7.26 -7.39
C ARG A 46 14.45 -8.03 -6.10
N THR A 47 13.51 -8.12 -5.17
CA THR A 47 13.71 -8.87 -3.91
C THR A 47 13.83 -10.37 -4.18
N PRO A 48 14.54 -11.16 -3.37
CA PRO A 48 14.64 -12.62 -3.56
C PRO A 48 13.33 -13.39 -3.23
N SER A 49 12.22 -12.69 -2.99
CA SER A 49 10.90 -13.28 -2.76
C SER A 49 10.46 -14.14 -3.94
N LEU A 50 9.86 -15.31 -3.72
CA LEU A 50 9.36 -16.15 -4.81
C LEU A 50 8.08 -15.62 -5.47
N LEU A 51 7.28 -14.87 -4.71
CA LEU A 51 6.03 -14.27 -5.17
C LEU A 51 5.98 -12.80 -4.75
N VAL A 52 5.47 -11.96 -5.64
CA VAL A 52 5.16 -10.56 -5.38
C VAL A 52 3.67 -10.36 -5.63
N ALA A 53 2.98 -9.73 -4.68
CA ALA A 53 1.57 -9.37 -4.82
C ALA A 53 1.43 -7.86 -4.70
N VAL A 54 0.68 -7.26 -5.62
CA VAL A 54 0.36 -5.83 -5.61
C VAL A 54 -1.11 -5.66 -5.28
N GLN A 55 -1.40 -4.77 -4.33
CA GLN A 55 -2.77 -4.48 -3.91
C GLN A 55 -3.49 -3.64 -4.97
N ALA A 56 -4.74 -3.99 -5.26
CA ALA A 56 -5.55 -3.30 -6.26
C ALA A 56 -5.78 -1.83 -5.88
N GLU A 57 -5.90 -1.56 -4.59
CA GLU A 57 -6.08 -0.24 -4.00
C GLU A 57 -4.92 0.70 -4.34
N LEU A 58 -3.67 0.20 -4.39
CA LEU A 58 -2.51 0.98 -4.81
C LEU A 58 -2.55 1.28 -6.32
N LEU A 59 -2.99 0.32 -7.12
CA LEU A 59 -3.13 0.50 -8.57
C LEU A 59 -4.25 1.49 -8.94
N LEU A 60 -5.18 1.71 -8.02
CA LEU A 60 -6.34 2.59 -8.14
C LEU A 60 -6.21 3.89 -7.35
N ASP A 61 -5.05 4.14 -6.72
CA ASP A 61 -4.77 5.31 -5.88
C ASP A 61 -5.84 5.54 -4.79
N MET A 62 -6.31 4.46 -4.18
CA MET A 62 -7.32 4.52 -3.12
C MET A 62 -6.69 5.01 -1.81
N ALA A 63 -7.21 6.12 -1.30
CA ALA A 63 -6.77 6.69 -0.02
C ALA A 63 -7.29 5.92 1.21
N ASP A 64 -8.44 5.27 1.08
CA ASP A 64 -9.10 4.53 2.15
C ASP A 64 -8.68 3.06 2.15
N GLN A 65 -8.37 2.53 3.33
CA GLN A 65 -8.03 1.12 3.50
C GLN A 65 -9.31 0.28 3.66
N PRO A 66 -9.33 -0.98 3.18
CA PRO A 66 -10.51 -1.84 3.31
C PRO A 66 -10.82 -2.22 4.76
N ASN A 67 -9.84 -2.11 5.66
CA ASN A 67 -9.99 -2.47 7.08
C ASN A 67 -9.11 -1.59 7.96
N LEU A 68 -9.70 -1.08 9.05
CA LEU A 68 -9.04 -0.38 10.14
C LEU A 68 -9.08 -1.27 11.41
N PRO A 69 -7.97 -1.96 11.74
CA PRO A 69 -7.90 -2.79 12.94
C PRO A 69 -8.28 -2.03 14.22
N GLY A 70 -9.01 -2.70 15.13
CA GLY A 70 -9.45 -2.12 16.39
C GLY A 70 -10.73 -1.28 16.29
N THR A 71 -11.42 -1.30 15.15
CA THR A 71 -12.79 -0.75 15.00
C THR A 71 -13.79 -1.86 14.75
N VAL A 72 -15.03 -1.63 15.16
CA VAL A 72 -16.16 -2.51 14.83
C VAL A 72 -17.25 -1.71 14.13
N GLY A 73 -17.66 -0.58 14.70
CA GLY A 73 -18.72 0.29 14.15
C GLY A 73 -18.25 1.68 13.73
N GLU A 74 -17.02 2.05 14.06
CA GLU A 74 -16.45 3.39 13.88
C GLU A 74 -15.88 3.61 12.48
N TYR A 75 -15.57 2.53 11.78
CA TYR A 75 -15.03 2.55 10.42
C TYR A 75 -15.78 1.52 9.57
N PRO A 76 -16.06 1.80 8.28
CA PRO A 76 -16.77 0.88 7.39
C PRO A 76 -15.87 -0.28 6.94
N ASN A 77 -15.38 -1.08 7.88
CA ASN A 77 -14.53 -2.23 7.60
C ASN A 77 -15.22 -3.20 6.64
N TRP A 78 -14.45 -3.69 5.67
CA TRP A 78 -14.86 -4.70 4.70
C TRP A 78 -16.04 -4.29 3.81
N GLN A 79 -16.34 -2.99 3.75
CA GLN A 79 -17.43 -2.43 2.95
C GLN A 79 -16.94 -1.61 1.75
N ALA A 80 -15.66 -1.21 1.74
CA ALA A 80 -15.06 -0.49 0.63
C ALA A 80 -15.02 -1.37 -0.63
N ARG A 81 -15.64 -0.88 -1.71
CA ARG A 81 -15.61 -1.51 -3.03
C ARG A 81 -14.56 -0.82 -3.90
N LEU A 82 -13.96 -1.58 -4.82
CA LEU A 82 -13.12 -0.99 -5.85
C LEU A 82 -13.98 -0.10 -6.77
N PRO A 83 -13.50 1.09 -7.17
CA PRO A 83 -14.24 2.04 -8.00
C PRO A 83 -14.40 1.63 -9.47
N VAL A 84 -13.82 0.51 -9.90
CA VAL A 84 -13.84 0.02 -11.28
C VAL A 84 -14.21 -1.46 -11.33
N ALA A 85 -14.71 -1.93 -12.47
CA ALA A 85 -14.96 -3.35 -12.65
C ALA A 85 -13.65 -4.11 -12.90
N ALA A 86 -13.61 -5.39 -12.54
CA ALA A 86 -12.42 -6.24 -12.74
C ALA A 86 -11.98 -6.28 -14.22
N GLY A 87 -12.93 -6.22 -15.16
CA GLY A 87 -12.65 -6.22 -16.60
C GLY A 87 -11.94 -4.96 -17.10
N ASP A 88 -11.98 -3.86 -16.33
CA ASP A 88 -11.37 -2.58 -16.72
C ASP A 88 -9.90 -2.49 -16.30
N PHE A 89 -9.44 -3.36 -15.40
CA PHE A 89 -8.06 -3.37 -14.90
C PHE A 89 -6.98 -3.39 -15.99
N PRO A 90 -7.08 -4.22 -17.03
CA PRO A 90 -6.06 -4.25 -18.09
C PRO A 90 -5.88 -2.93 -18.82
N ALA A 91 -6.90 -2.05 -18.81
CA ALA A 91 -6.84 -0.74 -19.45
C ALA A 91 -6.23 0.36 -18.56
N LEU A 92 -5.99 0.08 -17.28
CA LEU A 92 -5.47 1.07 -16.34
C LEU A 92 -3.96 1.31 -16.56
N PRO A 93 -3.50 2.57 -16.72
CA PRO A 93 -2.10 2.85 -16.99
C PRO A 93 -1.15 2.33 -15.92
N LEU A 94 -1.51 2.43 -14.64
CA LEU A 94 -0.66 1.97 -13.54
C LEU A 94 -0.58 0.42 -13.50
N VAL A 95 -1.66 -0.29 -13.83
CA VAL A 95 -1.63 -1.75 -13.97
C VAL A 95 -0.67 -2.16 -15.08
N ALA A 96 -0.74 -1.51 -16.25
CA ALA A 96 0.15 -1.81 -17.38
C ALA A 96 1.63 -1.56 -17.03
N ARG A 97 1.93 -0.43 -16.36
CA ARG A 97 3.29 -0.10 -15.90
C ARG A 97 3.81 -1.11 -14.87
N THR A 98 3.05 -1.37 -13.81
CA THR A 98 3.42 -2.36 -12.79
C THR A 98 3.64 -3.74 -13.39
N ALA A 99 2.77 -4.17 -14.31
CA ALA A 99 2.94 -5.44 -15.00
C ALA A 99 4.20 -5.49 -15.87
N SER A 100 4.59 -4.37 -16.51
CA SER A 100 5.88 -4.29 -17.22
C SER A 100 7.05 -4.44 -16.25
N ILE A 101 7.05 -3.67 -15.16
CA ILE A 101 8.09 -3.71 -14.13
C ILE A 101 8.28 -5.14 -13.60
N MET A 102 7.19 -5.86 -13.32
CA MET A 102 7.24 -7.24 -12.84
C MET A 102 7.85 -8.17 -13.91
N ARG A 103 7.36 -8.12 -15.15
CA ARG A 103 7.89 -8.93 -16.26
C ARG A 103 9.37 -8.69 -16.53
N ASP A 104 9.80 -7.43 -16.48
CA ASP A 104 11.20 -7.03 -16.72
C ASP A 104 12.16 -7.54 -15.62
N ASN A 105 11.62 -8.06 -14.51
CA ASN A 105 12.36 -8.62 -13.38
C ASN A 105 11.98 -10.10 -13.11
N ASP A 106 11.42 -10.79 -14.10
CA ASP A 106 11.01 -12.20 -14.03
C ASP A 106 10.02 -12.51 -12.88
N ARG A 107 9.06 -11.61 -12.67
CA ARG A 107 7.97 -11.72 -11.68
C ARG A 107 6.59 -11.90 -12.30
#